data_AF-A0A7C1FMJ9-F1
#
_entry.id   AF-A0A7C1FMJ9-F1
#
_cell.length_a   1.000
_cell.length_b   1.000
_cell.length_c   1.000
_cell.angle_alpha   90.00
_cell.angle_beta   90.00
_cell.angle_gamma   90.00
#
_symmetry.space_group_name_H-M   'P 1'
#
loop_
_entity.id
_entity.type
_entity.pdbx_description
1 polymer ?
#
loop_
_entity_poly.entity_id
_entity_poly.type
_entity_poly.pdbx_seq_one_letter_code
_entity_poly.pdbx_strand_id
1 'polypeptide(L)' 'MRPIFFLTLMRNSYFASVVTGRSRDNDVVEQDAEWLAQSLQTLGVGAKTCAGYGFWILDNEA' A
#
# COMPACT_ATOMS: atom_id res chain seq x y z
N MET A 1 9.23 29.21 4.56
CA MET A 1 9.12 27.74 4.38
C MET A 1 9.24 27.07 5.75
N ARG A 2 8.51 25.97 6.00
CA ARG A 2 8.62 25.17 7.23
C ARG A 2 9.19 23.79 6.88
N PRO A 3 10.35 23.38 7.42
CA PRO A 3 10.92 22.07 7.12
C PRO A 3 10.03 20.95 7.67
N ILE A 4 9.85 19.88 6.89
CA ILE A 4 9.12 18.67 7.29
C ILE A 4 10.11 17.52 7.29
N PHE A 5 10.35 16.95 8.47
CA PHE A 5 11.14 15.72 8.61
C PHE A 5 10.30 14.52 8.19
N PHE A 6 10.93 13.54 7.53
CA PHE A 6 10.28 12.29 7.14
C PHE A 6 11.24 11.13 7.40
N LEU A 7 10.68 10.01 7.85
CA LEU A 7 11.40 8.76 8.04
C LEU A 7 11.32 7.94 6.75
N THR A 8 12.42 7.28 6.39
CA THR A 8 12.45 6.34 5.25
C THR A 8 12.61 4.91 5.76
N LEU A 9 11.85 4.01 5.17
CA LEU A 9 11.98 2.57 5.44
C LEU A 9 13.10 1.98 4.59
N MET A 10 13.75 0.95 5.12
CA MET A 10 14.70 0.13 4.37
C MET A 10 13.93 -0.79 3.41
N ARG A 11 14.54 -1.16 2.27
CA ARG A 11 14.02 -2.21 1.39
C ARG A 11 13.82 -3.52 2.18
N ASN A 12 12.83 -4.32 1.77
CA ASN A 12 12.45 -5.58 2.40
C ASN A 12 11.90 -5.45 3.83
N SER A 13 11.34 -4.28 4.17
CA SER A 13 10.53 -4.16 5.39
C SER A 13 9.15 -4.75 5.15
N TYR A 14 8.64 -5.55 6.09
CA TYR A 14 7.36 -6.26 5.97
C TYR A 14 6.23 -5.52 6.69
N PHE A 15 5.07 -5.45 6.03
CA PHE A 15 3.88 -4.79 6.56
C PHE A 15 2.63 -5.60 6.19
N ALA A 16 1.72 -5.75 7.15
CA ALA A 16 0.39 -6.30 6.90
C ALA A 16 -0.57 -5.18 6.48
N SER A 17 -1.31 -5.40 5.40
CA SER A 17 -2.38 -4.52 4.94
C SER A 17 -3.70 -5.30 4.96
N VAL A 18 -4.78 -4.65 5.42
CA VAL A 18 -6.10 -5.29 5.55
C VAL A 18 -7.17 -4.33 5.06
N VAL A 19 -8.10 -4.86 4.29
CA VAL A 19 -9.34 -4.18 3.89
C VAL A 19 -10.51 -4.83 4.62
N THR A 20 -11.45 -4.02 5.10
CA THR A 20 -12.67 -4.51 5.74
C THR A 20 -13.87 -3.69 5.29
N GLY A 21 -14.95 -4.40 4.99
CA GLY A 21 -16.22 -3.81 4.59
C GLY A 21 -17.11 -3.53 5.80
N ARG A 22 -17.93 -2.48 5.70
CA ARG A 22 -19.05 -2.26 6.64
C ARG A 22 -20.30 -3.06 6.26
N SER A 23 -20.41 -3.43 4.98
CA SER A 23 -21.46 -4.31 4.45
C SER A 23 -21.04 -5.77 4.60
N ARG A 24 -22.02 -6.69 4.51
CA ARG A 24 -21.77 -8.14 4.36
C ARG A 24 -21.51 -8.56 2.91
N ASP A 25 -21.29 -7.58 2.04
CA ASP A 25 -20.96 -7.81 0.64
C ASP A 25 -19.48 -8.12 0.50
N ASN A 26 -19.17 -9.41 0.39
CA ASN A 26 -17.79 -9.91 0.33
C ASN A 26 -17.13 -9.55 -1.01
N ASP A 27 -17.90 -9.49 -2.10
CA ASP A 27 -17.38 -9.23 -3.44
C ASP A 27 -16.78 -7.82 -3.52
N VAL A 28 -17.42 -6.85 -2.84
CA VAL A 28 -16.90 -5.48 -2.72
C VAL A 28 -15.58 -5.45 -1.94
N VAL A 29 -15.49 -6.19 -0.84
CA VAL A 29 -14.27 -6.22 -0.01
C VAL A 29 -13.11 -6.87 -0.76
N GLU A 30 -13.39 -7.94 -1.50
CA GLU A 30 -12.42 -8.60 -2.36
C GLU A 30 -11.92 -7.66 -3.46
N GLN A 31 -12.83 -6.95 -4.13
CA GLN A 31 -12.47 -5.97 -5.15
C GLN A 31 -11.62 -4.82 -4.59
N ASP A 32 -11.96 -4.31 -3.40
CA ASP A 32 -11.21 -3.25 -2.73
C ASP A 32 -9.80 -3.74 -2.34
N ALA A 33 -9.65 -5.00 -1.91
CA ALA A 33 -8.36 -5.60 -1.61
C ALA A 33 -7.48 -5.71 -2.87
N GLU A 34 -8.06 -6.09 -4.01
CA GLU A 34 -7.37 -6.12 -5.30
C GLU A 34 -6.91 -4.71 -5.73
N TRP A 35 -7.76 -3.71 -5.58
CA TRP A 35 -7.40 -2.33 -5.91
C TRP A 35 -6.28 -1.79 -5.04
N LEU A 36 -6.32 -2.09 -3.73
CA LEU A 36 -5.23 -1.73 -2.82
C LEU A 36 -3.94 -2.42 -3.24
N ALA A 37 -3.99 -3.73 -3.50
CA ALA A 37 -2.85 -4.53 -3.92
C ALA A 37 -2.19 -3.96 -5.19
N GLN A 38 -2.99 -3.71 -6.24
CA GLN A 38 -2.49 -3.16 -7.50
C GLN A 38 -1.94 -1.74 -7.33
N SER A 39 -2.60 -0.90 -6.54
CA SER A 39 -2.16 0.49 -6.32
C SER A 39 -0.82 0.55 -5.57
N LEU A 40 -0.60 -0.32 -4.59
CA LEU A 40 0.67 -0.40 -3.86
C LEU A 40 1.85 -0.80 -4.77
N GLN A 41 1.58 -1.62 -5.80
CA GLN A 41 2.58 -2.05 -6.78
C GLN A 41 2.83 -1.03 -7.89
N THR A 42 1.81 -0.25 -8.29
CA THR A 42 1.85 0.56 -9.52
C THR A 42 1.87 2.07 -9.29
N LEU A 43 1.28 2.55 -8.21
CA LEU A 43 1.25 3.97 -7.84
C LEU A 43 2.20 4.30 -6.69
N GLY A 44 2.36 3.33 -5.76
CA GLY A 44 3.11 3.50 -4.54
C GLY A 44 2.41 4.42 -3.51
N VAL A 45 2.98 4.51 -2.32
CA VAL A 45 2.43 5.29 -1.19
C VAL A 45 3.53 6.01 -0.41
N GLY A 46 3.18 7.14 0.21
CA GLY A 46 4.10 7.98 0.96
C GLY A 46 4.68 9.11 0.12
N ALA A 47 5.88 9.56 0.47
CA ALA A 47 6.53 10.67 -0.22
C ALA A 47 7.34 10.20 -1.44
N LYS A 48 7.44 11.07 -2.46
CA LYS A 48 8.37 10.94 -3.60
C LYS A 48 8.16 9.68 -4.45
N THR A 49 6.92 9.26 -4.67
CA THR A 49 6.58 8.14 -5.56
C THR A 49 7.10 8.35 -6.99
N CYS A 50 7.05 9.57 -7.51
CA CYS A 50 7.66 9.90 -8.82
C CYS A 50 9.18 9.67 -8.90
N ALA A 51 9.87 9.55 -7.76
CA ALA A 51 11.29 9.24 -7.68
C ALA A 51 11.55 7.75 -7.33
N GLY A 52 10.53 6.89 -7.41
CA GLY A 52 10.65 5.44 -7.17
C GLY A 52 10.50 5.01 -5.71
N TYR A 53 10.05 5.89 -4.80
CA TYR A 53 9.79 5.53 -3.41
C TYR A 53 8.38 4.96 -3.21
N GLY A 54 8.21 4.11 -2.20
CA GLY A 54 6.88 3.74 -1.73
C GLY A 54 6.15 2.65 -2.53
N PHE A 55 6.85 1.98 -3.44
CA PHE A 55 6.33 0.80 -4.15
C PHE A 55 6.54 -0.46 -3.34
N TRP A 56 5.57 -1.37 -3.40
CA TRP A 56 5.55 -2.59 -2.61
C TRP A 56 5.54 -3.83 -3.49
N ILE A 57 6.15 -4.90 -3.00
CA ILE A 57 6.01 -6.25 -3.53
C ILE A 57 5.10 -6.98 -2.55
N LEU A 58 4.05 -7.61 -3.07
CA LEU A 58 3.13 -8.38 -2.26
C LEU A 58 3.67 -9.79 -2.12
N ASP A 59 3.70 -10.26 -0.88
CA ASP A 59 3.95 -11.65 -0.55
C ASP A 59 2.60 -12.36 -0.56
N ASN A 60 2.21 -12.89 -1.72
CA ASN A 60 0.94 -13.60 -1.93
C ASN A 60 1.09 -15.11 -1.59
N GLU A 61 1.93 -15.47 -0.62
CA GLU A 61 1.88 -16.81 -0.03
C GLU A 61 0.71 -16.86 0.97
N ALA A 62 -0.47 -17.18 0.45
CA ALA A 62 -1.63 -17.70 1.19
C ALA A 62 -2.10 -19.00 0.56
#